data_AF-A0A662MIZ1-F1
#
_entry.id   AF-A0A662MIZ1-F1
#
_cell.length_a   1.000
_cell.length_b   1.000
_cell.length_c   1.000
_cell.angle_alpha   90.00
_cell.angle_beta   90.00
_cell.angle_gamma   90.00
#
_symmetry.space_group_name_H-M   'P 1'
#
loop_
_entity.id
_entity.type
_entity.pdbx_description
1 polymer ?
#
loop_
_entity_poly.entity_id
_entity_poly.type
_entity_poly.pdbx_seq_one_letter_code
_entity_poly.pdbx_strand_id
1 'polypeptide(L)'
;GHKLAYHLIDMKEKMKGMKNMPEMKDTHHLMLFIEDAHGHKMEKGKVGYLVTGPGDSKQKLMCMGMKGGCGADVNLGAKCVYTIKAKVMAGDKKLQDEFTYEVK
;
A
#
# COMPACT_ATOMS: atom_id res chain seq x y z
N GLY A 1 -1.44 20.87 -5.60
CA GLY A 1 -0.67 19.84 -4.86
C GLY A 1 -1.51 18.59 -4.75
N HIS A 2 -0.91 17.41 -4.78
CA HIS A 2 -1.63 16.14 -4.61
C HIS A 2 -1.50 15.66 -3.17
N LYS A 3 -2.60 15.16 -2.60
CA LYS A 3 -2.64 14.55 -1.29
C LYS A 3 -2.61 13.03 -1.45
N LEU A 4 -1.68 12.40 -0.73
CA LEU A 4 -1.52 10.96 -0.65
C LEU A 4 -2.03 10.52 0.71
N ALA A 5 -3.05 9.66 0.74
CA ALA A 5 -3.58 9.10 1.98
C ALA A 5 -3.41 7.57 1.96
N TYR A 6 -2.65 7.05 2.92
CA TYR A 6 -2.38 5.63 3.06
C TYR A 6 -3.30 5.03 4.12
N HIS A 7 -3.94 3.93 3.78
CA HIS A 7 -4.75 3.12 4.67
C HIS A 7 -4.17 1.71 4.66
N LEU A 8 -3.55 1.32 5.77
CA LEU A 8 -3.06 -0.03 5.98
C LEU A 8 -4.11 -0.83 6.74
N ILE A 9 -4.61 -1.90 6.14
CA ILE A 9 -5.61 -2.78 6.74
C ILE A 9 -4.91 -4.08 7.12
N ASP A 10 -4.87 -4.41 8.41
CA ASP A 10 -4.41 -5.71 8.86
C ASP A 10 -5.48 -6.77 8.55
N MET A 11 -5.18 -7.66 7.59
CA MET A 11 -6.11 -8.70 7.15
C MET A 11 -6.21 -9.81 8.20
N LYS A 12 -5.15 -10.07 8.98
CA LYS A 12 -5.18 -11.03 10.09
C LYS A 12 -6.14 -10.58 11.18
N GLU A 13 -6.10 -9.31 11.56
CA GLU A 13 -6.98 -8.70 12.54
C GLU A 13 -8.41 -8.64 12.02
N LYS A 14 -8.62 -8.24 10.77
CA LYS A 14 -9.95 -8.19 10.17
C LYS A 14 -10.59 -9.58 10.04
N MET A 15 -9.79 -10.61 9.81
CA MET A 15 -10.26 -12.01 9.76
C MET A 15 -10.20 -12.71 11.12
N LYS A 16 -9.76 -12.03 12.19
CA LYS A 16 -9.68 -12.59 13.55
C LYS A 16 -11.10 -12.93 14.03
N GLY A 17 -11.44 -14.21 13.98
CA GLY A 17 -12.78 -14.72 14.29
C GLY A 17 -13.43 -15.53 13.17
N MET A 18 -12.86 -15.54 11.96
CA MET A 18 -13.27 -16.48 10.91
C MET A 18 -12.67 -17.87 11.15
N LYS A 19 -13.52 -18.89 11.28
CA LYS A 19 -13.12 -20.27 11.60
C LYS A 19 -12.35 -21.00 10.48
N ASN A 20 -12.18 -20.40 9.30
CA ASN A 20 -11.46 -20.96 8.16
C ASN A 20 -10.60 -19.87 7.51
N MET A 21 -9.53 -19.44 8.18
CA MET A 21 -8.55 -18.57 7.54
C MET A 21 -7.62 -19.41 6.67
N PRO A 22 -7.59 -19.20 5.34
CA PRO A 22 -6.51 -19.75 4.52
C PRO A 22 -5.17 -19.15 4.97
N GLU A 23 -4.07 -19.87 4.74
CA GLU A 23 -2.72 -19.34 4.97
C GLU A 23 -2.52 -18.09 4.11
N MET A 24 -2.65 -16.91 4.73
CA MET A 24 -2.46 -15.64 4.04
C MET A 24 -0.97 -15.32 3.94
N LYS A 25 -0.45 -15.41 2.71
CA LYS A 25 0.91 -14.99 2.36
C LYS A 25 1.10 -13.48 2.52
N ASP A 26 0.05 -12.71 2.31
CA ASP A 26 0.04 -11.26 2.49
C ASP A 26 -0.78 -10.91 3.73
N THR A 27 -0.18 -10.16 4.64
CA THR A 27 -0.75 -9.94 5.98
C THR A 27 -1.56 -8.65 6.07
N HIS A 28 -1.22 -7.66 5.23
CA HIS A 28 -1.90 -6.38 5.23
C HIS A 28 -2.31 -5.98 3.81
N HIS A 29 -3.40 -5.23 3.70
CA HIS A 29 -3.85 -4.61 2.46
C HIS A 29 -3.57 -3.11 2.54
N LEU A 30 -2.62 -2.63 1.73
CA LEU A 30 -2.24 -1.22 1.65
C LEU A 30 -3.06 -0.53 0.56
N MET A 31 -3.98 0.34 0.95
CA MET A 31 -4.70 1.24 0.05
C MET A 31 -4.07 2.63 0.05
N LEU A 32 -3.78 3.15 -1.14
CA LEU A 32 -3.42 4.54 -1.36
C LEU A 32 -4.56 5.26 -2.06
N PHE A 33 -5.03 6.35 -1.47
CA PHE A 33 -5.93 7.29 -2.09
C PHE A 33 -5.15 8.52 -2.54
N ILE A 34 -5.38 8.94 -3.77
CA ILE A 34 -4.72 10.08 -4.38
C ILE A 34 -5.79 11.11 -4.69
N GLU A 35 -5.69 12.26 -4.04
CA GLU A 35 -6.60 13.38 -4.22
C GLU A 35 -5.84 14.59 -4.77
N ASP A 36 -6.43 15.29 -5.71
CA ASP A 36 -5.95 16.58 -6.18
C ASP A 36 -6.25 17.70 -5.16
N ALA A 37 -5.66 18.89 -5.33
CA ALA A 37 -5.92 20.08 -4.51
C ALA A 37 -7.42 20.46 -4.47
N HIS A 38 -8.18 20.10 -5.51
CA HIS A 38 -9.63 20.29 -5.58
C HIS A 38 -10.44 19.15 -4.93
N GLY A 39 -9.79 18.15 -4.32
CA GLY A 39 -10.44 16.97 -3.74
C GLY A 39 -10.87 15.92 -4.77
N HIS A 40 -10.48 16.09 -6.03
CA HIS A 40 -10.77 15.12 -7.07
C HIS A 40 -9.88 13.89 -6.94
N LYS A 41 -10.50 12.72 -6.85
CA LYS A 41 -9.77 11.46 -6.77
C LYS A 41 -9.19 11.10 -8.13
N MET A 42 -8.00 10.52 -8.12
CA MET A 42 -7.36 10.04 -9.33
C MET A 42 -8.12 8.85 -9.93
N GLU A 43 -8.78 9.06 -11.07
CA GLU A 43 -9.58 8.01 -11.71
C GLU A 43 -8.74 6.93 -12.39
N LYS A 44 -7.57 7.32 -12.93
CA LYS A 44 -6.68 6.42 -13.67
C LYS A 44 -5.21 6.73 -13.38
N GLY A 45 -4.47 5.67 -13.09
CA GLY A 45 -3.01 5.62 -13.25
C GLY A 45 -2.41 4.47 -12.48
N LYS A 46 -1.08 4.45 -12.34
CA LYS A 46 -0.36 3.28 -11.85
C LYS A 46 0.36 3.61 -10.55
N VAL A 47 0.21 2.76 -9.55
CA VAL A 47 0.94 2.89 -8.28
C VAL A 47 1.85 1.68 -8.13
N GLY A 48 3.14 1.93 -7.94
CA GLY A 48 4.10 0.92 -7.53
C GLY A 48 4.44 1.09 -6.05
N TYR A 49 4.39 0.01 -5.28
CA TYR A 49 4.93 -0.04 -3.94
C TYR A 49 6.22 -0.86 -3.91
N LEU A 50 7.23 -0.35 -3.22
CA LEU A 50 8.43 -1.08 -2.88
C LEU A 50 8.51 -1.16 -1.35
N VAL A 51 8.22 -2.34 -0.81
CA VAL A 51 8.34 -2.62 0.62
C VAL A 51 9.71 -3.26 0.85
N THR A 52 10.52 -2.69 1.73
CA THR A 52 11.81 -3.25 2.15
C THR A 52 11.71 -3.64 3.60
N GLY A 53 11.89 -4.92 3.90
CA GLY A 53 11.85 -5.50 5.23
C GLY A 53 13.23 -5.91 5.74
N PRO A 54 13.28 -6.75 6.79
CA PRO A 54 14.52 -7.16 7.43
C PRO A 54 15.30 -8.10 6.50
N GLY A 55 16.63 -8.04 6.58
CA GLY A 55 17.51 -8.88 5.76
C GLY A 55 17.46 -8.56 4.26
N ASP A 56 17.23 -7.29 3.89
CA ASP A 56 17.13 -6.83 2.50
C ASP A 56 15.96 -7.44 1.70
N SER A 57 14.98 -8.03 2.38
CA SER A 57 13.76 -8.54 1.75
C SER A 57 13.02 -7.39 1.05
N LYS A 58 12.79 -7.51 -0.26
CA LYS A 58 12.13 -6.48 -1.06
C LYS A 58 10.90 -7.05 -1.75
N GLN A 59 9.77 -6.38 -1.58
CA GLN A 59 8.53 -6.69 -2.26
C GLN A 59 8.21 -5.57 -3.22
N LYS A 60 8.05 -5.90 -4.50
CA LYS A 60 7.61 -4.96 -5.53
C LYS A 60 6.18 -5.30 -5.89
N LEU A 61 5.29 -4.37 -5.61
CA LEU A 61 3.88 -4.50 -5.88
C LEU A 61 3.49 -3.42 -6.87
N MET A 62 2.63 -3.77 -7.81
CA MET A 62 2.06 -2.81 -8.74
C MET A 62 0.56 -2.94 -8.68
N CYS A 63 -0.10 -1.83 -8.43
CA CYS A 63 -1.53 -1.71 -8.45
C CYS A 63 -1.91 -0.67 -9.50
N MET A 64 -3.07 -0.86 -10.14
CA MET A 64 -3.68 0.15 -10.97
C MET A 64 -4.68 0.94 -10.14
N GLY A 65 -4.53 2.26 -10.12
CA GLY A 65 -5.49 3.16 -9.51
C GLY A 65 -6.81 3.02 -10.27
N MET A 66 -7.83 2.52 -9.60
CA MET A 66 -9.18 2.34 -10.13
C MET A 66 -10.14 3.10 -9.23
N LYS A 67 -10.89 4.05 -9.81
CA LYS A 67 -11.93 4.84 -9.10
C LYS A 67 -11.44 5.54 -7.83
N GLY A 68 -10.24 6.13 -7.87
CA GLY A 68 -9.79 7.02 -6.79
C GLY A 68 -8.91 6.39 -5.72
N GLY A 69 -8.57 5.11 -5.84
CA GLY A 69 -7.64 4.45 -4.92
C GLY A 69 -6.90 3.29 -5.56
N CYS A 70 -5.81 2.87 -4.93
CA CYS A 70 -4.99 1.74 -5.34
C CYS A 70 -4.68 0.84 -4.15
N GLY A 71 -5.25 -0.35 -4.12
CA GLY A 71 -4.96 -1.39 -3.12
C GLY A 71 -3.89 -2.37 -3.58
N ALA A 72 -2.91 -2.65 -2.73
CA ALA A 72 -1.95 -3.73 -2.92
C ALA A 72 -1.78 -4.52 -1.63
N ASP A 73 -1.75 -5.84 -1.74
CA ASP A 73 -1.46 -6.72 -0.62
C ASP A 73 0.04 -6.73 -0.32
N VAL A 74 0.43 -6.48 0.92
CA VAL A 74 1.82 -6.42 1.40
C VAL A 74 2.03 -7.45 2.49
N ASN A 75 3.24 -8.04 2.55
CA ASN A 75 3.60 -8.94 3.62
C ASN A 75 4.43 -8.18 4.67
N LEU A 76 3.75 -7.80 5.75
CA LEU A 76 4.34 -7.20 6.94
C LEU A 76 4.21 -8.17 8.14
N GLY A 77 4.40 -9.47 7.89
CA GLY A 77 4.16 -10.51 8.90
C GLY A 77 5.21 -10.60 10.01
N ALA A 78 6.40 -10.02 9.79
CA ALA A 78 7.46 -10.01 10.79
C ALA A 78 7.40 -8.72 11.62
N LYS A 79 7.71 -8.81 12.90
CA LYS A 79 7.78 -7.65 13.81
C LYS A 79 9.09 -6.90 13.58
N CYS A 80 9.05 -5.90 12.71
CA CYS A 80 10.21 -5.08 12.36
C CYS A 80 9.79 -3.77 11.70
N VAL A 81 10.78 -2.91 11.46
CA VAL A 81 10.62 -1.69 10.66
C VAL A 81 10.68 -2.04 9.18
N TYR A 82 9.62 -1.70 8.46
CA TYR A 82 9.54 -1.79 7.01
C TYR A 82 9.65 -0.40 6.39
N THR A 83 10.39 -0.28 5.29
CA THR A 83 10.41 0.94 4.47
C THR A 83 9.48 0.76 3.30
N ILE A 84 8.45 1.60 3.19
CA ILE A 84 7.45 1.55 2.13
C ILE A 84 7.68 2.76 1.22
N LYS A 85 8.05 2.50 -0.04
CA LYS A 85 8.12 3.54 -1.08
C LYS A 85 6.93 3.40 -2.01
N ALA A 86 6.14 4.45 -2.15
CA ALA A 86 5.05 4.51 -3.11
C ALA A 86 5.45 5.38 -4.30
N LYS A 87 5.11 4.93 -5.50
CA LYS A 87 5.40 5.61 -6.75
C LYS A 87 4.17 5.64 -7.62
N VAL A 88 3.56 6.82 -7.72
CA VAL A 88 2.35 7.06 -8.49
C VAL A 88 2.73 7.63 -9.85
N MET A 89 2.15 7.07 -10.90
CA MET A 89 2.21 7.56 -12.28
C MET A 89 0.79 7.91 -12.73
N ALA A 90 0.52 9.20 -12.84
CA ALA A 90 -0.77 9.77 -13.22
C ALA A 90 -0.62 10.56 -14.52
N GLY A 91 -0.78 9.90 -15.67
CA GLY A 91 -0.43 10.50 -16.97
C GLY A 91 1.05 10.89 -16.99
N ASP A 92 1.34 12.17 -17.28
CA ASP A 92 2.69 12.74 -17.28
C ASP A 92 3.24 13.08 -15.89
N LYS A 93 2.41 13.02 -14.84
CA LYS A 93 2.84 13.33 -13.48
C LYS A 93 3.33 12.08 -12.77
N LYS A 94 4.53 12.17 -12.20
CA LYS A 94 5.10 11.14 -11.33
C LYS A 94 5.24 11.69 -9.92
N LEU A 95 4.57 11.05 -8.98
CA LEU A 95 4.73 11.32 -7.55
C LEU A 95 5.49 10.15 -6.93
N GLN A 96 6.40 10.45 -6.03
CA GLN A 96 7.13 9.47 -5.26
C GLN A 96 7.09 9.89 -3.80
N ASP A 97 6.83 8.93 -2.94
CA ASP A 97 6.72 9.12 -1.52
C ASP A 97 7.33 7.93 -0.79
N GLU A 98 7.84 8.16 0.40
CA GLU A 98 8.56 7.16 1.19
C GLU A 98 8.30 7.39 2.66
N PHE A 99 7.92 6.31 3.34
CA PHE A 99 7.72 6.31 4.78
C PHE A 99 8.16 4.99 5.38
N THR A 100 8.41 5.00 6.69
CA THR A 100 8.72 3.79 7.45
C THR A 100 7.50 3.40 8.28
N TYR A 101 7.28 2.09 8.42
CA TYR A 101 6.21 1.51 9.20
C TYR A 101 6.77 0.43 10.11
N GLU A 102 6.61 0.60 11.41
CA GLU A 102 7.06 -0.37 12.41
C GLU A 102 5.91 -1.28 12.82
N VAL A 103 6.09 -2.59 12.61
CA VAL A 103 5.16 -3.61 13.11
C VAL A 103 5.62 -4.04 14.50
N LYS A 104 4.79 -3.78 15.52
CA LYS A 104 5.04 -4.16 16.92
C LYS A 104 4.33 -5.45 17.33
#